data_AF-A0A9P7DCN3-F1
#
_entry.id   AF-A0A9P7DCN3-F1
#
_cell.length_a   1.000
_cell.length_b   1.000
_cell.length_c   1.000
_cell.angle_alpha   90.00
_cell.angle_beta   90.00
_cell.angle_gamma   90.00
#
_symmetry.space_group_name_H-M   'P 1'
#
loop_
_entity.id
_entity.type
_entity.pdbx_description
1 polymer ?
#
loop_
_entity_poly.entity_id
_entity_poly.type
_entity_poly.pdbx_seq_one_letter_code
_entity_poly.pdbx_strand_id
1 'polypeptide(L)'
;VRSCDWTDQPCGLFIEVDKIRIEDHLWFWHGVETKRTTPSPCRFEGCPDAETMLFLSRHIEGVHFAASYRCPYCKKLWSRTDSVTRHQKGCKPLLASRA
;
A
#
# COMPACT_ATOMS: atom_id res chain seq x y z
N VAL A 1 -8.69 6.80 2.34
CA VAL A 1 -8.47 6.93 0.88
C VAL A 1 -7.37 7.95 0.62
N ARG A 2 -6.74 7.90 -0.55
CA ARG A 2 -5.66 8.79 -1.03
C ARG A 2 -5.94 9.19 -2.49
N SER A 3 -5.52 10.37 -2.92
CA SER A 3 -5.61 10.77 -4.32
C SER A 3 -4.74 9.88 -5.20
N CYS A 4 -5.20 9.61 -6.42
CA CYS A 4 -4.37 9.06 -7.47
C CYS A 4 -3.70 10.20 -8.24
N ASP A 5 -2.39 10.33 -8.07
CA ASP A 5 -1.55 11.34 -8.72
C ASP A 5 -0.70 10.70 -9.84
N TRP A 6 -1.29 9.75 -10.57
CA TRP A 6 -0.66 9.06 -11.70
C TRP A 6 -0.58 9.99 -12.93
N THR A 7 0.60 10.15 -13.52
CA THR A 7 0.88 11.26 -14.45
C THR A 7 0.50 11.02 -15.90
N ASP A 8 0.41 9.76 -16.36
CA ASP A 8 0.11 9.47 -17.78
C ASP A 8 -1.28 9.91 -18.21
N GLN A 9 -2.26 9.64 -17.35
CA GLN A 9 -3.67 9.91 -17.55
C GLN A 9 -4.27 10.22 -16.18
N PRO A 10 -4.24 11.49 -15.75
CA PRO A 10 -4.77 11.90 -14.47
C PRO A 10 -6.26 11.55 -14.37
N CYS A 11 -6.63 10.65 -13.45
CA CYS A 11 -8.00 10.17 -13.31
C CYS A 11 -8.82 10.98 -12.30
N GLY A 12 -8.16 11.71 -11.38
CA GLY A 12 -8.81 12.49 -10.32
C GLY A 12 -9.56 11.65 -9.28
N LEU A 13 -9.30 10.33 -9.25
CA LEU A 13 -9.96 9.39 -8.36
C LEU A 13 -9.20 9.20 -7.06
N PHE A 14 -9.91 8.63 -6.07
CA PHE A 14 -9.36 8.27 -4.78
C PHE A 14 -9.24 6.75 -4.67
N ILE A 15 -8.14 6.30 -4.06
CA ILE A 15 -7.83 4.89 -3.87
C ILE A 15 -7.87 4.59 -2.38
N GLU A 16 -8.52 3.48 -2.00
CA GLU A 16 -8.38 2.93 -0.65
C GLU A 16 -6.97 2.37 -0.46
N VAL A 17 -6.36 2.62 0.69
CA VAL A 17 -4.95 2.24 0.97
C VAL A 17 -4.89 0.75 1.33
N ASP A 18 -5.14 -0.06 0.32
CA ASP A 18 -5.16 -1.51 0.31
C ASP A 18 -4.53 -2.03 -0.98
N LYS A 19 -3.76 -3.12 -0.88
CA LYS A 19 -3.02 -3.69 -2.00
C LYS A 19 -3.94 -4.02 -3.19
N ILE A 20 -5.08 -4.68 -2.94
CA ILE A 20 -5.98 -5.12 -4.01
C ILE A 20 -6.60 -3.91 -4.69
N ARG A 21 -7.04 -2.93 -3.90
CA ARG A 21 -7.63 -1.69 -4.44
C ARG A 21 -6.65 -0.87 -5.27
N ILE A 22 -5.38 -0.85 -4.91
CA ILE A 22 -4.32 -0.23 -5.73
C ILE A 22 -4.13 -1.01 -7.04
N GLU A 23 -4.04 -2.35 -6.97
CA GLU A 23 -3.84 -3.21 -8.14
C GLU A 23 -4.99 -3.08 -9.15
N ASP A 24 -6.23 -3.18 -8.66
CA ASP A 24 -7.43 -3.02 -9.47
C ASP A 24 -7.50 -1.62 -10.08
N HIS A 25 -7.20 -0.58 -9.29
CA HIS A 25 -7.21 0.79 -9.79
C HIS A 25 -6.23 0.98 -10.95
N LEU A 26 -4.99 0.54 -10.78
CA LEU A 26 -3.97 0.65 -11.81
C LEU A 26 -4.34 -0.12 -13.08
N TRP A 27 -4.95 -1.29 -12.94
CA TRP A 27 -5.38 -2.08 -14.09
C TRP A 27 -6.56 -1.45 -14.83
N PHE A 28 -7.64 -1.08 -14.13
CA PHE A 28 -8.86 -0.59 -14.75
C PHE A 28 -8.71 0.83 -15.34
N TRP A 29 -7.98 1.73 -14.68
CA TRP A 29 -7.90 3.15 -15.09
C TRP A 29 -6.63 3.51 -15.83
N HIS A 30 -5.54 2.77 -15.62
CA HIS A 30 -4.25 3.07 -16.26
C HIS A 30 -3.71 1.93 -17.13
N GLY A 31 -4.43 0.79 -17.22
CA GLY A 31 -4.01 -0.36 -18.02
C GLY A 31 -2.71 -1.01 -17.51
N VAL A 32 -2.29 -0.72 -16.28
CA VAL A 32 -1.03 -1.21 -15.71
C VAL A 32 -1.26 -2.57 -15.05
N GLU A 33 -0.59 -3.60 -15.57
CA GLU A 33 -0.59 -4.92 -14.93
C GLU A 33 0.39 -4.94 -13.75
N THR A 34 -0.15 -5.17 -12.56
CA THR A 34 0.58 -5.09 -11.27
C THR A 34 0.90 -6.47 -10.68
N LYS A 35 0.69 -7.55 -11.45
CA LYS A 35 1.00 -8.91 -11.01
C LYS A 35 2.50 -9.03 -10.70
N ARG A 36 2.83 -9.83 -9.69
CA ARG A 36 4.19 -10.03 -9.11
C ARG A 36 5.26 -10.58 -10.07
N THR A 37 4.93 -10.70 -11.34
CA THR A 37 5.76 -11.26 -12.41
C THR A 37 6.03 -10.26 -13.52
N THR A 38 5.33 -9.12 -13.53
CA THR A 38 5.40 -8.13 -14.60
C THR A 38 6.01 -6.86 -14.03
N PRO A 39 7.32 -6.63 -14.25
CA PRO A 39 7.95 -5.38 -13.87
C PRO A 39 7.28 -4.21 -14.60
N SER A 40 6.83 -3.19 -13.86
CA SER A 40 6.22 -1.97 -14.42
C SER A 40 6.78 -0.71 -13.76
N PRO A 41 7.05 0.37 -14.52
CA PRO A 41 7.54 1.61 -13.95
C PRO A 41 6.47 2.31 -13.09
N CYS A 42 6.90 2.97 -12.02
CA CYS A 42 6.01 3.86 -11.28
C CYS A 42 5.92 5.21 -11.99
N ARG A 43 4.69 5.70 -12.20
CA ARG A 43 4.44 7.01 -12.82
C ARG A 43 3.58 7.89 -11.93
N PHE A 44 3.68 7.70 -10.62
CA PHE A 44 3.16 8.68 -9.67
C PHE A 44 4.00 9.95 -9.73
N GLU A 45 3.33 11.09 -9.53
CA GLU A 45 3.96 12.40 -9.44
C GLU A 45 5.05 12.41 -8.37
N GLY A 46 6.21 12.98 -8.70
CA GLY A 46 7.36 13.06 -7.81
C GLY A 46 8.01 11.73 -7.42
N CYS A 47 7.74 10.62 -8.11
CA CYS A 47 8.33 9.33 -7.76
C CYS A 47 9.86 9.32 -7.96
N PRO A 48 10.66 9.06 -6.90
CA PRO A 48 12.12 9.02 -7.00
C PRO A 48 12.63 7.76 -7.74
N ASP A 49 11.83 6.69 -7.74
CA ASP A 49 12.15 5.40 -8.33
C ASP A 49 11.24 5.13 -9.54
N ALA A 50 11.33 5.97 -10.57
CA ALA A 50 10.53 5.87 -11.80
C ALA A 50 10.94 4.70 -12.72
N GLU A 51 11.87 3.84 -12.27
CA GLU A 51 12.27 2.62 -12.95
C GLU A 51 11.30 1.46 -12.68
N THR A 52 11.57 0.34 -13.33
CA THR A 52 10.71 -0.83 -13.35
C THR A 52 10.65 -1.55 -11.99
N MET A 53 9.45 -1.70 -11.43
CA MET A 53 9.21 -2.30 -10.12
C MET A 53 8.45 -3.64 -10.21
N LEU A 54 8.91 -4.67 -9.49
CA LEU A 54 8.25 -5.97 -9.37
C LEU A 54 7.02 -5.98 -8.44
N PHE A 55 6.92 -4.99 -7.55
CA PHE A 55 5.85 -4.89 -6.54
C PHE A 55 5.25 -3.48 -6.51
N LEU A 56 4.76 -3.01 -7.67
CA LEU A 56 4.27 -1.65 -7.84
C LEU A 56 3.18 -1.27 -6.83
N SER A 57 2.21 -2.16 -6.56
CA SER A 57 1.15 -1.89 -5.58
C SER A 57 1.67 -1.62 -4.17
N ARG A 58 2.67 -2.39 -3.73
CA ARG A 58 3.32 -2.21 -2.43
C ARG A 58 4.24 -0.99 -2.41
N HIS A 59 4.89 -0.69 -3.52
CA HIS A 59 5.65 0.56 -3.67
C HIS A 59 4.73 1.77 -3.46
N ILE A 60 3.57 1.81 -4.12
CA ILE A 60 2.60 2.89 -3.99
C ILE A 60 2.04 2.99 -2.57
N GLU A 61 1.66 1.85 -1.97
CA GLU A 61 1.19 1.78 -0.58
C GLU A 61 2.18 2.43 0.39
N GLY A 62 3.49 2.16 0.25
CA GLY A 62 4.52 2.68 1.15
C GLY A 62 5.03 4.08 0.83
N VAL A 63 5.30 4.36 -0.45
CA VAL A 63 6.00 5.59 -0.89
C VAL A 63 5.01 6.73 -1.11
N HIS A 64 3.93 6.48 -1.85
CA HIS A 64 2.98 7.51 -2.23
C HIS A 64 1.85 7.68 -1.20
N PHE A 65 1.40 6.59 -0.58
CA PHE A 65 0.30 6.64 0.39
C PHE A 65 0.76 6.74 1.85
N ALA A 66 2.07 6.56 2.08
CA ALA A 66 2.71 6.54 3.41
C ALA A 66 1.93 5.63 4.39
N ALA A 67 1.51 4.47 3.91
CA ALA A 67 0.64 3.58 4.67
C ALA A 67 1.35 3.08 5.92
N SER A 68 0.63 3.16 7.05
CA SER A 68 1.05 2.51 8.28
C SER A 68 -0.13 1.79 8.91
N TYR A 69 0.16 0.58 9.40
CA TYR A 69 -0.83 -0.34 9.92
C TYR A 69 -0.55 -0.56 11.39
N ARG A 70 -1.55 -0.25 12.22
CA ARG A 70 -1.46 -0.35 13.67
C ARG A 70 -2.07 -1.66 14.14
N CYS A 71 -1.35 -2.43 14.95
CA CYS A 71 -1.97 -3.57 15.62
C CYS A 71 -3.00 -3.07 16.65
N PRO A 72 -4.24 -3.60 16.63
CA PRO A 72 -5.27 -3.15 17.56
C PRO A 72 -4.94 -3.52 19.02
N TYR A 73 -4.19 -4.60 19.24
CA TYR A 73 -3.87 -5.15 20.56
C TYR A 73 -2.66 -4.49 21.23
N CYS A 74 -1.55 -4.33 20.49
CA CYS A 74 -0.29 -3.81 21.03
C CYS A 74 0.11 -2.42 20.53
N LYS A 75 -0.69 -1.82 19.65
CA LYS A 75 -0.50 -0.48 19.07
C LYS A 75 0.83 -0.26 18.32
N LYS A 76 1.67 -1.28 18.17
CA LYS A 76 2.85 -1.24 17.32
C LYS A 76 2.45 -0.92 15.87
N LEU A 77 3.36 -0.29 15.15
CA LEU A 77 3.16 0.15 13.76
C LEU A 77 3.99 -0.72 12.83
N TRP A 78 3.45 -0.99 11.65
CA TRP A 78 4.13 -1.65 10.55
C TRP A 78 3.86 -0.88 9.27
N SER A 79 4.80 -0.97 8.33
CA SER A 79 4.67 -0.41 6.97
C SER A 79 3.85 -1.29 6.02
N ARG A 80 3.34 -2.45 6.47
CA ARG A 80 2.63 -3.42 5.63
C ARG A 80 1.51 -4.14 6.35
N THR A 81 0.41 -4.35 5.65
CA THR A 81 -0.76 -5.08 6.14
C THR A 81 -0.45 -6.53 6.53
N ASP A 82 0.23 -7.29 5.67
CA ASP A 82 0.54 -8.70 5.91
C ASP A 82 1.46 -8.94 7.13
N SER A 83 2.33 -7.96 7.42
CA SER A 83 3.19 -7.96 8.59
C SER A 83 2.39 -7.79 9.88
N VAL A 84 1.34 -6.95 9.87
CA VAL A 84 0.40 -6.82 10.98
C VAL A 84 -0.41 -8.10 11.14
N THR A 85 -0.96 -8.66 10.06
CA THR A 85 -1.76 -9.90 10.14
C THR A 85 -0.95 -11.05 10.72
N ARG A 86 0.30 -11.22 10.29
CA ARG A 86 1.21 -12.22 10.87
C ARG A 86 1.49 -11.95 12.35
N HIS A 87 1.73 -10.69 12.70
CA HIS A 87 1.97 -10.30 14.09
C HIS A 87 0.77 -10.57 14.99
N GLN A 88 -0.45 -10.25 14.53
CA GLN A 88 -1.69 -10.39 15.29
C GLN A 88 -1.92 -11.83 15.77
N LYS A 89 -1.51 -12.84 15.00
CA LYS A 89 -1.63 -14.26 15.38
C LYS A 89 -0.96 -14.61 16.71
N GLY A 90 0.11 -13.91 17.08
CA GLY A 90 0.84 -14.10 18.33
C GLY A 90 0.83 -12.86 19.24
N CYS A 91 -0.03 -11.88 18.94
CA CYS A 91 -0.04 -10.63 19.67
C CYS A 91 -0.78 -10.77 21.00
N LYS A 92 -0.16 -10.30 22.08
CA LYS A 92 -0.81 -10.19 23.39
C LYS A 92 -1.41 -8.79 23.56
N PRO A 93 -2.66 -8.66 24.05
CA PRO A 93 -3.25 -7.36 24.37
C PRO A 93 -2.43 -6.61 25.42
N LEU A 94 -2.31 -5.28 25.27
CA LEU A 94 -1.70 -4.42 26.30
C LEU A 94 -2.56 -4.29 27.57
N LEU A 95 -3.76 -4.88 27.59
CA LEU A 95 -4.69 -4.86 28.72
C LEU A 95 -4.54 -6.11 29.60
N ALA A 96 -3.35 -6.30 30.17
CA ALA A 96 -3.13 -7.18 31.32
C ALA A 96 -2.22 -6.50 32.37
N SER A 97 -2.31 -5.17 32.49
CA SER A 97 -1.56 -4.39 33.48
C SER A 97 -2.32 -3.13 33.85
N ARG A 98 -3.48 -3.29 34.48
CA ARG A 98 -4.07 -2.28 35.36
C ARG A 98 -4.52 -2.99 36.62
N ALA A 99 -3.72 -2.80 37.67
CA ALA A 99 -4.06 -3.06 39.05
C ALA A 99 -5.13 -2.07 39.54
#